data_AF-A0A699ZVK7-F1
#
_entry.id   AF-A0A699ZVK7-F1
#
_cell.length_a   1.000
_cell.length_b   1.000
_cell.length_c   1.000
_cell.angle_alpha   90.00
_cell.angle_beta   90.00
_cell.angle_gamma   90.00
#
_symmetry.space_group_name_H-M   'P 1'
#
loop_
_entity.id
_entity.type
_entity.pdbx_description
1 polymer ?
#
loop_
_entity_poly.entity_id
_entity_poly.type
_entity_poly.pdbx_seq_one_letter_code
_entity_poly.pdbx_strand_id
1 'polypeptide(L)'
;DDDIPGNIRYQTYEVLKSEANNPRLRWAYLPYSMHMAGPREAIQHMIIRKNYGCSHFIIGRDMAGSKSSLTGVDFYGAYDAQAS
;
A
#
# COMPACT_ATOMS: atom_id res chain seq x y z
N ASP A 1 16.11 -2.79 -0.12
CA ASP A 1 15.59 -3.82 -1.03
C ASP A 1 15.30 -5.05 -0.17
N ASP A 2 14.48 -4.84 0.88
CA ASP A 2 14.36 -5.75 2.04
C ASP A 2 12.96 -6.36 2.15
N ASP A 3 12.08 -6.04 1.21
CA ASP A 3 10.71 -6.56 1.19
C ASP A 3 10.68 -8.00 0.68
N ILE A 4 9.69 -8.75 1.15
CA ILE A 4 9.41 -10.09 0.63
C ILE A 4 9.12 -9.99 -0.88
N PRO A 5 9.76 -10.80 -1.74
CA PRO A 5 9.56 -10.76 -3.19
C PRO A 5 8.07 -10.85 -3.59
N GLY A 6 7.70 -10.12 -4.64
CA GLY A 6 6.30 -9.99 -5.06
C GLY A 6 5.62 -11.31 -5.42
N ASN A 7 6.34 -12.24 -6.05
CA ASN A 7 5.85 -13.57 -6.38
C ASN A 7 5.54 -14.42 -5.13
N ILE A 8 6.27 -14.23 -4.04
CA ILE A 8 6.03 -14.92 -2.77
C ILE A 8 4.81 -14.29 -2.07
N ARG A 9 4.73 -12.96 -2.00
CA ARG A 9 3.55 -12.26 -1.44
C ARG A 9 2.26 -12.61 -2.19
N TYR A 10 2.32 -12.78 -3.50
CA TYR A 10 1.17 -13.18 -4.32
C TYR A 10 0.53 -14.50 -3.84
N GLN A 11 1.35 -15.49 -3.46
CA GLN A 11 0.86 -16.77 -2.95
C GLN A 11 0.04 -16.59 -1.66
N THR A 12 0.47 -15.71 -0.76
CA THR A 12 -0.28 -15.38 0.46
C THR A 12 -1.66 -14.80 0.13
N TYR A 13 -1.76 -13.89 -0.85
CA TYR A 13 -3.06 -13.30 -1.22
C TYR A 13 -4.01 -14.31 -1.87
N GLU A 14 -3.51 -15.29 -2.63
CA GLU A 14 -4.36 -16.35 -3.20
C GLU A 14 -4.95 -17.25 -2.11
N VAL A 15 -4.18 -17.56 -1.05
CA VAL A 15 -4.70 -18.26 0.13
C VAL A 15 -5.75 -17.42 0.85
N LEU A 16 -5.47 -16.14 1.13
CA LEU A 16 -6.44 -15.23 1.78
C LEU A 16 -7.73 -15.07 0.99
N LYS A 17 -7.64 -15.03 -0.35
CA LYS A 17 -8.79 -14.98 -1.25
C LYS A 17 -9.65 -16.24 -1.11
N SER A 18 -9.02 -17.41 -1.05
CA SER A 18 -9.70 -18.69 -0.80
C SER A 18 -10.37 -18.72 0.57
N GLU A 19 -9.68 -18.29 1.63
CA GLU A 19 -10.22 -18.29 2.99
C GLU A 19 -11.37 -17.29 3.19
N ALA A 20 -11.22 -16.08 2.64
CA ALA A 20 -12.25 -15.06 2.73
C ALA A 20 -13.53 -15.47 1.99
N ASN A 21 -13.40 -16.23 0.89
CA ASN A 21 -14.49 -16.79 0.06
C ASN A 21 -15.70 -15.85 -0.10
N ASN A 22 -15.44 -14.57 -0.38
CA ASN A 22 -16.46 -13.54 -0.35
C ASN A 22 -16.64 -12.94 -1.75
N PRO A 23 -17.80 -13.14 -2.40
CA PRO A 23 -18.05 -12.66 -3.76
C PRO A 23 -18.10 -11.13 -3.88
N ARG A 24 -18.19 -10.40 -2.75
CA ARG A 24 -18.12 -8.93 -2.72
C ARG A 24 -16.68 -8.41 -2.80
N LEU A 25 -15.68 -9.27 -2.60
CA LEU A 25 -14.27 -8.88 -2.73
C LEU A 25 -13.80 -9.07 -4.17
N ARG A 26 -13.10 -8.05 -4.69
CA ARG A 26 -12.40 -8.11 -5.97
C ARG A 26 -10.91 -8.01 -5.70
N TRP A 27 -10.15 -8.93 -6.27
CA TRP A 27 -8.70 -9.04 -6.08
C TRP A 27 -8.03 -8.64 -7.38
N ALA A 28 -7.04 -7.74 -7.30
CA ALA A 28 -6.30 -7.27 -8.47
C ALA A 28 -4.85 -7.01 -8.08
N TYR A 29 -3.92 -7.44 -8.95
CA TYR A 29 -2.52 -7.07 -8.84
C TYR A 29 -2.31 -5.66 -9.41
N LEU A 30 -1.59 -4.81 -8.68
CA LEU A 30 -1.19 -3.49 -9.14
C LEU A 30 0.31 -3.50 -9.50
N PRO A 31 0.69 -3.47 -10.79
CA PRO A 31 2.08 -3.41 -11.21
C PRO A 31 2.63 -1.98 -11.05
N TYR A 32 2.78 -1.54 -9.80
CA TYR A 32 3.27 -0.21 -9.44
C TYR A 32 4.63 -0.31 -8.74
N SER A 33 5.55 0.59 -9.12
CA SER A 33 6.83 0.77 -8.44
C SER A 33 6.65 1.82 -7.35
N MET A 34 6.69 1.38 -6.10
CA MET A 34 6.59 2.26 -4.95
C MET A 34 7.89 3.05 -4.76
N HIS A 35 7.76 4.33 -4.40
CA HIS A 35 8.91 5.22 -4.14
C HIS A 35 9.18 5.41 -2.65
N MET A 36 8.24 4.97 -1.79
CA MET A 36 8.24 5.19 -0.36
C MET A 36 8.24 6.69 0.03
N ALA A 37 7.51 7.50 -0.74
CA ALA A 37 7.46 8.97 -0.63
C ALA A 37 6.29 9.49 0.25
N GLY A 38 5.81 8.67 1.18
CA GLY A 38 4.91 9.07 2.27
C GLY A 38 3.64 9.80 1.79
N PRO A 39 3.33 10.99 2.35
CA PRO A 39 2.12 11.74 2.03
C PRO A 39 1.86 11.98 0.53
N ARG A 40 2.91 12.25 -0.25
CA ARG A 40 2.75 12.49 -1.70
C ARG A 40 2.37 11.22 -2.45
N GLU A 41 2.97 10.09 -2.09
CA GLU A 41 2.67 8.80 -2.70
C GLU A 41 1.31 8.28 -2.26
N ALA A 42 0.87 8.59 -1.03
CA ALA A 42 -0.49 8.33 -0.58
C ALA A 42 -1.54 9.01 -1.50
N ILE A 43 -1.32 10.27 -1.88
CA ILE A 43 -2.17 10.96 -2.87
C ILE A 43 -2.11 10.25 -4.23
N GLN A 44 -0.92 9.89 -4.71
CA GLN A 44 -0.77 9.16 -5.97
C GLN A 44 -1.52 7.83 -5.95
N HIS A 45 -1.44 7.08 -4.84
CA HIS A 45 -2.19 5.85 -4.64
C HIS A 45 -3.70 6.09 -4.72
N MET A 46 -4.21 7.14 -4.09
CA MET A 46 -5.64 7.50 -4.16
C MET A 46 -6.07 7.79 -5.60
N ILE A 47 -5.27 8.54 -6.36
CA ILE A 47 -5.56 8.82 -7.77
C ILE A 47 -5.55 7.53 -8.61
N ILE A 48 -4.55 6.67 -8.42
CA ILE A 48 -4.49 5.36 -9.10
C ILE A 48 -5.75 4.55 -8.79
N ARG A 49 -6.17 4.46 -7.52
CA ARG A 49 -7.35 3.66 -7.15
C ARG A 49 -8.66 4.29 -7.62
N LYS A 50 -8.74 5.60 -7.67
CA LYS A 50 -9.85 6.31 -8.33
C LYS A 50 -9.97 5.89 -9.80
N ASN A 51 -8.84 5.80 -10.52
CA ASN A 51 -8.82 5.33 -11.91
C ASN A 51 -9.18 3.84 -12.05
N TYR A 52 -8.96 3.03 -11.01
CA TYR A 52 -9.43 1.65 -10.91
C TYR A 52 -10.90 1.53 -10.46
N GLY A 53 -11.62 2.65 -10.34
CA GLY A 53 -13.05 2.69 -10.02
C GLY A 53 -13.38 2.74 -8.53
N CYS A 54 -12.40 2.93 -7.64
CA CYS A 54 -12.67 3.09 -6.21
C CYS A 54 -13.24 4.48 -5.90
N SER A 55 -14.31 4.54 -5.12
CA SER A 55 -14.86 5.79 -4.57
C SER A 55 -14.30 6.17 -3.21
N HIS A 56 -13.70 5.21 -2.50
CA HIS A 56 -13.11 5.38 -1.19
C HIS A 56 -11.74 4.69 -1.17
N PHE A 57 -10.81 5.20 -0.35
CA PHE A 57 -9.47 4.64 -0.22
C PHE A 57 -9.06 4.63 1.26
N ILE A 58 -8.42 3.55 1.70
CA ILE A 58 -7.99 3.39 3.09
C ILE A 58 -6.60 4.01 3.24
N ILE A 59 -6.47 4.98 4.16
CA ILE A 59 -5.18 5.52 4.61
C ILE A 59 -4.97 5.09 6.07
N GLY A 60 -3.86 4.41 6.32
CA GLY A 60 -3.46 3.92 7.64
C GLY A 60 -2.36 4.75 8.28
N ARG A 61 -1.77 4.20 9.34
CA ARG A 61 -0.52 4.69 9.95
C ARG A 61 0.67 4.45 9.01
N ASP A 62 1.61 5.39 8.94
CA ASP A 62 2.87 5.28 8.18
C ASP A 62 2.67 4.99 6.67
N MET A 63 1.53 5.42 6.09
CA MET A 63 1.16 5.09 4.70
C MET A 63 2.24 5.55 3.70
N ALA A 64 2.75 4.59 2.92
CA ALA A 64 3.82 4.78 1.94
C ALA A 64 5.10 5.40 2.51
N GLY A 65 5.29 5.38 3.84
CA GLY A 65 6.51 5.86 4.50
C GLY A 65 7.60 4.80 4.55
N SER A 66 8.82 5.23 4.84
CA SER A 66 9.95 4.36 5.15
C SER A 66 10.78 4.93 6.30
N LYS A 67 11.72 4.12 6.80
CA LYS A 67 12.71 4.49 7.81
C LYS A 67 14.05 4.75 7.17
N SER A 68 14.79 5.70 7.72
CA SER A 68 16.19 5.89 7.40
C SER A 68 16.99 4.66 7.80
N SER A 69 17.72 4.07 6.86
CA SER A 69 18.66 2.97 7.13
C SER A 69 19.90 3.43 7.92
N LEU A 70 20.15 4.73 7.98
CA LEU A 70 21.30 5.32 8.69
C LEU A 70 20.98 5.63 10.15
N THR A 71 19.78 6.15 10.41
CA THR A 71 19.40 6.67 11.73
C THR A 71 18.30 5.85 12.41
N GLY A 72 17.59 4.99 11.66
CA GLY A 72 16.43 4.24 12.13
C GLY A 72 15.17 5.08 12.37
N VAL A 73 15.22 6.38 12.08
CA VAL A 73 14.11 7.33 12.27
C VAL A 73 13.21 7.31 11.04
N ASP A 74 11.90 7.40 11.26
CA ASP A 74 10.89 7.52 10.20
C ASP A 74 11.08 8.83 9.41
N PHE A 75 10.98 8.75 8.07
CA PHE A 75 11.08 9.94 7.21
C PHE A 75 9.85 10.86 7.29
N TYR A 76 8.71 10.31 7.71
CA TYR A 76 7.43 11.00 7.83
C TYR A 76 6.78 10.64 9.16
N GLY A 77 5.94 11.54 9.69
CA GLY A 77 5.14 11.27 10.87
C GLY A 77 4.07 10.21 10.64
N ALA A 78 3.67 9.54 11.72
CA ALA A 78 2.80 8.37 11.70
C ALA A 78 1.44 8.58 11.01
N TYR A 79 0.97 9.84 10.94
CA TYR A 79 -0.33 10.20 10.39
C TYR A 79 -0.24 11.30 9.32
N ASP A 80 0.95 11.66 8.86
CA ASP A 80 1.13 12.77 7.91
C ASP A 80 0.38 12.54 6.59
N ALA A 81 0.27 11.28 6.15
CA ALA A 81 -0.48 10.91 4.97
C ALA A 81 -2.00 11.06 5.12
N GLN A 82 -2.54 11.10 6.35
CA GLN A 82 -3.97 11.33 6.60
C GLN A 82 -4.34 12.81 6.57
N ALA A 83 -3.37 13.68 6.87
CA ALA A 83 -3.55 15.14 6.87
C ALA A 83 -3.44 15.78 5.47
N SER A 84 -3.30 14.95 4.43
CA SER A 84 -3.05 15.35 3.03
C SER A 84 -4.33 15.61 2.23
#